data_AF-A0A8T3QLK9-F1
#
_entry.id   AF-A0A8T3QLK9-F1
#
_cell.length_a   1.000
_cell.length_b   1.000
_cell.length_c   1.000
_cell.angle_alpha   90.00
_cell.angle_beta   90.00
_cell.angle_gamma   90.00
#
_symmetry.space_group_name_H-M   'P 1'
#
loop_
_entity.id
_entity.type
_entity.pdbx_description
1 polymer ?
#
loop_
_entity_poly.entity_id
_entity_poly.type
_entity_poly.pdbx_seq_one_letter_code
_entity_poly.pdbx_strand_id
1 'polypeptide(L)'
;QSWGGMLLMEYLTGRPSGVVSATIASSPASMPGWMEETGRQRADLPPDVIAILERHEAAGTWDDPEYIAAVEVFYERHLCRVVPFPEFVTRSFAKLDRNPQVYRTMNGPTEFHVVGTLRAWEVLSRLGNIDEPILLTSG
;
A
#
# COMPACT_ATOMS: atom_id res chain seq x y z
N GLN A 1 6.09 3.43 8.08
CA GLN A 1 4.67 3.12 7.83
C GLN A 1 4.50 2.77 6.36
N SER A 2 3.65 1.79 6.02
CA SER A 2 3.43 1.31 4.63
C SER A 2 4.76 1.05 3.90
N TRP A 3 4.98 1.59 2.69
CA TRP A 3 6.24 1.55 1.97
C TRP A 3 7.47 1.92 2.83
N GLY A 4 7.34 2.88 3.74
CA GLY A 4 8.43 3.26 4.64
C GLY A 4 8.87 2.14 5.59
N GLY A 5 7.98 1.21 5.94
CA GLY A 5 8.39 0.00 6.68
C GLY A 5 9.07 -1.04 5.79
N MET A 6 8.69 -1.14 4.51
CA MET A 6 9.40 -1.95 3.52
C MET A 6 10.85 -1.45 3.35
N LEU A 7 11.01 -0.14 3.15
CA LEU A 7 12.31 0.52 3.06
C LEU A 7 13.12 0.36 4.35
N LEU A 8 12.48 0.44 5.52
CA LEU A 8 13.15 0.22 6.80
C LEU A 8 13.64 -1.22 6.94
N MET A 9 12.85 -2.21 6.56
CA MET A 9 13.30 -3.61 6.54
C MET A 9 14.49 -3.78 5.58
N GLU A 10 14.43 -3.21 4.36
CA GLU A 10 15.57 -3.20 3.44
C GLU A 10 16.84 -2.66 4.11
N TYR A 11 16.73 -1.49 4.76
CA TYR A 11 17.84 -0.86 5.46
C TYR A 11 18.40 -1.74 6.59
N LEU A 12 17.53 -2.29 7.46
CA LEU A 12 17.95 -3.09 8.63
C LEU A 12 18.57 -4.43 8.23
N THR A 13 18.13 -5.05 7.14
CA THR A 13 18.77 -6.30 6.67
C THR A 13 20.22 -6.12 6.23
N GLY A 14 20.66 -4.87 5.99
CA GLY A 14 22.06 -4.50 5.78
C GLY A 14 22.89 -4.35 7.05
N ARG A 15 22.32 -4.60 8.24
CA ARG A 15 22.97 -4.48 9.56
C ARG A 15 23.65 -3.13 9.78
N PRO A 16 22.91 -2.02 9.66
CA PRO A 16 23.45 -0.69 9.89
C PRO A 16 23.87 -0.53 11.35
N SER A 17 24.90 0.28 11.61
CA SER A 17 25.23 0.67 12.98
C SER A 17 24.39 1.87 13.43
N GLY A 18 24.14 1.95 14.75
CA GLY A 18 23.49 3.12 15.38
C GLY A 18 21.96 3.07 15.45
N VAL A 19 21.31 2.03 14.93
CA VAL A 19 19.88 1.80 15.14
C VAL A 19 19.67 1.17 16.52
N VAL A 20 18.83 1.80 17.35
CA VAL A 20 18.52 1.32 18.71
C VAL A 20 17.25 0.48 18.74
N SER A 21 16.26 0.81 17.91
CA SER A 21 15.01 0.08 17.74
C SER A 21 14.32 0.55 16.46
N ALA A 22 13.36 -0.23 15.97
CA ALA A 22 12.56 0.12 14.81
C ALA A 22 11.07 -0.21 14.99
N THR A 23 10.21 0.55 14.31
CA THR A 23 8.76 0.30 14.27
C THR A 23 8.32 0.08 12.82
N ILE A 24 7.76 -1.09 12.56
CA ILE A 24 7.15 -1.47 11.29
C ILE A 24 5.64 -1.34 11.45
N ALA A 25 5.07 -0.29 10.85
CA ALA A 25 3.67 0.09 11.03
C ALA A 25 2.88 -0.06 9.73
N SER A 26 1.92 -0.99 9.71
CA SER A 26 1.04 -1.24 8.56
C SER A 26 1.84 -1.46 7.28
N SER A 27 2.86 -2.33 7.31
CA SER A 27 3.79 -2.55 6.20
C SER A 27 3.89 -4.04 5.88
N PRO A 28 3.72 -4.44 4.60
CA PRO A 28 3.95 -5.81 4.19
C PRO A 28 5.45 -6.12 4.11
N ALA A 29 5.83 -7.38 4.33
CA ALA A 29 7.18 -7.90 4.07
C ALA A 29 7.32 -8.54 2.67
N SER A 30 6.23 -8.61 1.91
CA SER A 30 6.14 -9.17 0.56
C SER A 30 5.00 -8.49 -0.20
N MET A 31 5.27 -7.94 -1.39
CA MET A 31 4.24 -7.40 -2.27
C MET A 31 3.36 -8.48 -2.90
N PRO A 32 3.87 -9.67 -3.28
CA PRO A 32 3.01 -10.81 -3.61
C PRO A 32 2.00 -11.13 -2.51
N GLY A 33 2.44 -11.21 -1.24
CA GLY A 33 1.54 -11.42 -0.12
C GLY A 33 0.54 -10.26 0.10
N TRP A 34 0.97 -9.01 -0.13
CA TRP A 34 0.08 -7.85 -0.10
C TRP A 34 -1.02 -7.93 -1.18
N MET A 35 -0.65 -8.32 -2.40
CA MET A 35 -1.60 -8.44 -3.51
C MET A 35 -2.60 -9.58 -3.28
N GLU A 36 -2.17 -10.69 -2.68
CA GLU A 36 -3.07 -11.77 -2.27
C GLU A 36 -4.09 -11.29 -1.22
N GLU A 37 -3.63 -10.63 -0.15
CA GLU A 37 -4.52 -10.18 0.92
C GLU A 37 -5.43 -9.02 0.51
N THR A 38 -4.93 -8.06 -0.28
CA THR A 38 -5.78 -6.99 -0.80
C THR A 38 -6.76 -7.51 -1.85
N GLY A 39 -6.40 -8.55 -2.62
CA GLY A 39 -7.32 -9.30 -3.47
C GLY A 39 -8.45 -9.97 -2.67
N ARG A 40 -8.12 -10.60 -1.54
CA ARG A 40 -9.11 -11.17 -0.62
C ARG A 40 -10.04 -10.11 -0.04
N GLN A 41 -9.50 -8.98 0.43
CA GLN A 41 -10.29 -7.85 0.95
C GLN A 41 -11.20 -7.24 -0.13
N ARG A 42 -10.70 -7.14 -1.37
CA ARG A 42 -11.49 -6.65 -2.52
C ARG A 42 -12.67 -7.56 -2.81
N ALA A 43 -12.51 -8.88 -2.65
CA ALA A 43 -13.61 -9.84 -2.83
C ALA A 43 -14.75 -9.66 -1.81
N ASP A 44 -14.49 -8.99 -0.67
CA ASP A 44 -15.50 -8.66 0.35
C ASP A 44 -16.23 -7.32 0.09
N LEU A 45 -15.94 -6.64 -1.04
CA LEU A 45 -16.65 -5.43 -1.45
C LEU A 45 -18.03 -5.74 -2.07
N PRO A 46 -18.94 -4.75 -2.13
CA PRO A 46 -20.19 -4.90 -2.88
C PRO A 46 -19.93 -5.31 -4.34
N PRO A 47 -20.74 -6.24 -4.92
CA PRO A 47 -20.48 -6.76 -6.27
C PRO A 47 -20.46 -5.69 -7.37
N ASP A 48 -21.26 -4.65 -7.24
CA ASP A 48 -21.28 -3.49 -8.14
C ASP A 48 -19.96 -2.69 -8.08
N VAL A 49 -19.42 -2.48 -6.88
CA VAL A 49 -18.11 -1.85 -6.69
C VAL A 49 -17.00 -2.68 -7.33
N ILE A 50 -17.02 -4.01 -7.12
CA ILE A 50 -16.04 -4.93 -7.74
C ILE A 50 -16.09 -4.83 -9.27
N ALA A 51 -17.29 -4.86 -9.85
CA ALA A 51 -17.48 -4.78 -11.30
C ALA A 51 -16.97 -3.45 -11.90
N ILE A 52 -17.16 -2.33 -11.19
CA ILE A 52 -16.61 -1.03 -11.58
C ILE A 52 -15.08 -1.09 -11.58
N LEU A 53 -14.47 -1.56 -10.49
CA LEU A 53 -13.01 -1.67 -10.38
C LEU A 53 -12.42 -2.51 -11.52
N GLU A 54 -12.96 -3.70 -11.77
CA GLU A 54 -12.47 -4.61 -12.80
C GLU A 54 -12.57 -4.01 -14.21
N ARG A 55 -13.70 -3.38 -14.53
CA ARG A 55 -13.92 -2.76 -15.84
C ARG A 55 -12.92 -1.64 -16.13
N HIS A 56 -12.72 -0.73 -15.17
CA HIS A 56 -11.82 0.40 -15.38
C HIS A 56 -10.34 -0.01 -15.33
N GLU A 57 -9.98 -1.01 -14.52
CA GLU A 57 -8.62 -1.56 -14.50
C GLU A 57 -8.28 -2.21 -15.84
N ALA A 58 -9.18 -3.03 -16.39
CA ALA A 58 -8.99 -3.66 -17.70
C ALA A 58 -8.91 -2.64 -18.85
N ALA A 59 -9.65 -1.54 -18.75
CA ALA A 59 -9.64 -0.45 -19.73
C ALA A 59 -8.49 0.56 -19.54
N GLY A 60 -7.76 0.51 -18.42
CA GLY A 60 -6.72 1.49 -18.08
C GLY A 60 -7.26 2.89 -17.76
N THR A 61 -8.56 3.03 -17.45
CA THR A 61 -9.24 4.30 -17.19
C THR A 61 -9.24 4.64 -15.69
N TRP A 62 -8.05 4.72 -15.09
CA TRP A 62 -7.90 4.85 -13.64
C TRP A 62 -8.16 6.26 -13.09
N ASP A 63 -8.24 7.26 -13.96
CA ASP A 63 -8.55 8.64 -13.58
C ASP A 63 -10.06 8.95 -13.72
N ASP A 64 -10.89 7.94 -14.07
CA ASP A 64 -12.34 8.09 -14.20
C ASP A 64 -13.00 8.32 -12.82
N PRO A 65 -13.90 9.31 -12.67
CA PRO A 65 -14.58 9.57 -11.40
C PRO A 65 -15.34 8.36 -10.83
N GLU A 66 -15.88 7.49 -11.69
CA GLU A 66 -16.58 6.26 -11.28
C GLU A 66 -15.60 5.27 -10.64
N TYR A 67 -14.41 5.13 -11.23
CA TYR A 67 -13.34 4.31 -10.66
C TYR A 67 -12.83 4.88 -9.33
N ILE A 68 -12.59 6.20 -9.27
CA ILE A 68 -12.12 6.87 -8.05
C ILE A 68 -13.12 6.66 -6.90
N ALA A 69 -14.42 6.78 -7.16
CA ALA A 69 -15.45 6.52 -6.15
C ALA A 69 -15.45 5.05 -5.68
N ALA A 70 -15.27 4.10 -6.60
CA ALA A 70 -15.16 2.67 -6.24
C ALA A 70 -13.90 2.37 -5.41
N VAL A 71 -12.77 3.03 -5.70
CA VAL A 71 -11.52 2.94 -4.92
C VAL A 71 -11.73 3.48 -3.51
N GLU A 72 -12.48 4.58 -3.36
CA GLU A 72 -12.75 5.20 -2.06
C GLU A 72 -13.50 4.23 -1.11
N VAL A 73 -14.41 3.40 -1.63
CA VAL A 73 -15.09 2.35 -0.84
C VAL A 73 -14.09 1.37 -0.20
N PHE A 74 -13.03 0.98 -0.93
CA PHE A 74 -11.97 0.16 -0.36
C PHE A 74 -11.16 0.96 0.68
N TYR A 75 -10.83 2.22 0.38
CA TYR A 75 -9.99 3.05 1.25
C TYR A 75 -10.69 3.35 2.59
N GLU A 76 -11.99 3.62 2.59
CA GLU A 76 -12.78 3.84 3.82
C GLU A 76 -12.81 2.60 4.73
N ARG A 77 -12.68 1.40 4.17
CA ARG A 77 -12.68 0.14 4.92
C ARG A 77 -11.29 -0.22 5.42
N HIS A 78 -10.27 -0.07 4.58
CA HIS A 78 -8.96 -0.71 4.75
C HIS A 78 -7.76 0.25 4.79
N LEU A 79 -7.93 1.54 4.45
CA LEU A 79 -6.85 2.55 4.51
C LEU A 79 -7.06 3.55 5.65
N CYS A 80 -8.21 4.22 5.68
CA CYS A 80 -8.58 5.15 6.75
C CYS A 80 -10.08 5.06 7.02
N ARG A 81 -10.42 4.61 8.23
CA ARG A 81 -11.82 4.42 8.65
C ARG A 81 -12.48 5.68 9.21
N VAL A 82 -11.72 6.77 9.35
CA VAL A 82 -12.25 8.06 9.81
C VAL A 82 -12.78 8.81 8.61
N VAL A 83 -14.09 9.02 8.56
CA VAL A 83 -14.79 9.70 7.45
C VAL A 83 -15.44 10.99 7.98
N PRO A 84 -15.17 12.17 7.39
CA PRO A 84 -14.26 12.39 6.26
C PRO A 84 -12.79 12.14 6.63
N PHE A 85 -11.96 11.81 5.63
CA PHE A 85 -10.52 11.58 5.85
C PHE A 85 -9.88 12.79 6.54
N PRO A 86 -9.02 12.58 7.56
CA PRO A 86 -8.32 13.68 8.22
C PRO A 86 -7.49 14.52 7.25
N GLU A 87 -7.32 15.81 7.55
CA GLU A 87 -6.60 16.77 6.68
C GLU A 87 -5.21 16.29 6.25
N PHE A 88 -4.46 15.63 7.15
CA PHE A 88 -3.13 15.14 6.81
C PHE A 88 -3.14 13.98 5.81
N VAL A 89 -4.22 13.19 5.78
CA VAL A 89 -4.43 12.12 4.78
C VAL A 89 -4.75 12.75 3.43
N THR A 90 -5.75 13.63 3.37
CA THR A 90 -6.16 14.30 2.12
C THR A 90 -5.04 15.16 1.54
N ARG A 91 -4.24 15.84 2.37
CA ARG A 91 -3.04 16.56 1.95
C ARG A 91 -1.99 15.65 1.31
N SER A 92 -1.88 14.40 1.76
CA SER A 92 -0.94 13.42 1.19
C SER A 92 -1.41 12.93 -0.17
N PHE A 93 -2.70 12.61 -0.33
CA PHE A 93 -3.29 12.33 -1.64
C PHE A 93 -3.12 13.50 -2.62
N ALA A 94 -3.41 14.73 -2.20
CA ALA A 94 -3.22 15.90 -3.05
C ALA A 94 -1.74 16.13 -3.48
N LYS A 95 -0.76 15.65 -2.71
CA LYS A 95 0.66 15.67 -3.14
C LYS A 95 0.96 14.58 -4.16
N LEU A 96 0.39 13.39 -3.96
CA LEU A 96 0.48 12.26 -4.88
C LEU A 96 -0.11 12.64 -6.24
N ASP A 97 -1.32 13.21 -6.27
CA ASP A 97 -2.00 13.61 -7.51
C ASP A 97 -1.21 14.66 -8.30
N ARG A 98 -0.54 15.58 -7.60
CA ARG A 98 0.32 16.59 -8.24
C ARG A 98 1.60 16.03 -8.83
N ASN A 99 2.18 14.99 -8.22
CA ASN A 99 3.44 14.39 -8.65
C ASN A 99 3.39 12.86 -8.54
N PRO A 100 2.61 12.18 -9.40
CA PRO A 100 2.29 10.77 -9.22
C PRO A 100 3.40 9.85 -9.74
N GLN A 101 4.47 10.39 -10.34
CA GLN A 101 5.46 9.61 -11.11
C GLN A 101 6.06 8.47 -10.29
N VAL A 102 6.55 8.75 -9.07
CA VAL A 102 7.17 7.72 -8.22
C VAL A 102 6.14 6.66 -7.83
N TYR A 103 4.96 7.09 -7.38
CA TYR A 103 3.90 6.17 -6.95
C TYR A 103 3.39 5.28 -8.09
N ARG A 104 3.08 5.86 -9.27
CA ARG A 104 2.62 5.11 -10.44
C ARG A 104 3.70 4.17 -10.98
N THR A 105 4.97 4.56 -10.93
CA THR A 105 6.08 3.73 -11.40
C THR A 105 6.36 2.56 -10.45
N MET A 106 6.40 2.82 -9.14
CA MET A 106 6.80 1.83 -8.14
C MET A 106 5.64 0.95 -7.70
N ASN A 107 4.48 1.56 -7.40
CA ASN A 107 3.32 0.87 -6.89
C ASN A 107 2.29 0.58 -7.99
N GLY A 108 1.66 1.61 -8.54
CA GLY A 108 0.53 1.48 -9.47
C GLY A 108 -0.49 2.61 -9.31
N PRO A 109 -1.69 2.50 -9.90
CA PRO A 109 -2.73 3.53 -9.79
C PRO A 109 -3.36 3.63 -8.41
N THR A 110 -3.46 2.55 -7.64
CA THR A 110 -4.11 2.51 -6.31
C THR A 110 -3.35 1.61 -5.34
N GLU A 111 -3.68 1.67 -4.04
CA GLU A 111 -2.99 0.91 -3.00
C GLU A 111 -3.12 -0.62 -3.17
N PHE A 112 -4.19 -1.09 -3.83
CA PHE A 112 -4.48 -2.51 -4.05
C PHE A 112 -4.35 -2.96 -5.52
N HIS A 113 -4.09 -2.03 -6.45
CA HIS A 113 -3.78 -2.36 -7.85
C HIS A 113 -2.28 -2.17 -8.12
N VAL A 114 -1.47 -3.12 -7.65
CA VAL A 114 -0.01 -3.04 -7.69
C VAL A 114 0.54 -3.64 -8.98
N VAL A 115 0.84 -2.78 -9.96
CA VAL A 115 1.37 -3.17 -11.29
C VAL A 115 2.77 -2.61 -11.57
N GLY A 116 3.31 -1.81 -10.64
CA GLY A 116 4.59 -1.14 -10.76
C GLY A 116 5.80 -2.06 -10.56
N THR A 117 6.97 -1.44 -10.38
CA THR A 117 8.25 -2.15 -10.22
C THR A 117 8.35 -2.92 -8.90
N LEU A 118 7.56 -2.59 -7.88
CA LEU A 118 7.56 -3.27 -6.59
C LEU A 118 6.72 -4.55 -6.56
N ARG A 119 5.97 -4.88 -7.61
CA ARG A 119 5.04 -6.03 -7.59
C ARG A 119 5.67 -7.36 -7.17
N ALA A 120 6.97 -7.54 -7.40
CA ALA A 120 7.72 -8.75 -7.06
C ALA A 120 8.66 -8.58 -5.85
N TRP A 121 8.60 -7.43 -5.17
CA TRP A 121 9.45 -7.16 -4.02
C TRP A 121 9.08 -8.04 -2.83
N GLU A 122 10.09 -8.57 -2.14
CA GLU A 122 9.97 -9.18 -0.82
C GLU A 122 11.30 -9.13 -0.05
N VAL A 123 11.20 -9.24 1.28
CA VAL A 123 12.36 -9.23 2.19
C VAL A 123 12.39 -10.44 3.13
N LEU A 124 11.41 -11.35 3.04
CA LEU A 124 11.16 -12.45 3.98
C LEU A 124 12.41 -13.26 4.33
N SER A 125 13.18 -13.69 3.33
CA SER A 125 14.38 -14.52 3.52
C SER A 125 15.54 -13.79 4.23
N ARG A 126 15.52 -12.46 4.22
CA ARG A 126 16.56 -11.61 4.82
C ARG A 126 16.19 -11.08 6.20
N LEU A 127 14.93 -11.25 6.64
CA LEU A 127 14.47 -10.74 7.94
C LEU A 127 15.28 -11.28 9.13
N GLY A 128 15.86 -12.49 9.00
CA GLY A 128 16.77 -13.06 10.00
C GLY A 128 18.09 -12.29 10.20
N ASN A 129 18.39 -11.30 9.36
CA ASN A 129 19.56 -10.42 9.51
C ASN A 129 19.30 -9.21 10.42
N ILE A 130 18.05 -8.98 10.83
CA ILE A 130 17.66 -7.86 11.69
C ILE A 130 17.88 -8.26 13.15
N ASP A 131 18.80 -7.56 13.82
CA ASP A 131 19.18 -7.86 15.20
C ASP A 131 18.53 -6.88 16.20
N GLU A 132 18.00 -5.74 15.71
CA GLU A 132 17.41 -4.69 16.53
C GLU A 132 16.02 -5.06 17.06
N PRO A 133 15.61 -4.54 18.24
CA PRO A 133 14.24 -4.66 18.72
C PRO A 133 13.23 -4.04 17.74
N ILE A 134 12.25 -4.85 17.31
CA ILE A 134 11.20 -4.44 16.39
C ILE A 134 9.84 -4.39 17.10
N LEU A 135 9.14 -3.27 16.95
CA LEU A 135 7.70 -3.18 17.19
C LEU A 135 6.96 -3.33 15.85
N LEU A 136 6.08 -4.34 15.76
CA LEU A 136 5.16 -4.53 14.63
C LEU A 136 3.77 -4.01 15.02
N THR A 137 3.17 -3.17 14.18
CA THR A 137 1.79 -2.69 14.37
C THR A 137 0.98 -2.88 13.09
N SER A 138 -0.26 -3.32 13.25
CA SER A 138 -1.28 -3.40 12.19
C SER A 138 -2.63 -3.00 12.79
N GLY A 139 -3.49 -2.42 11.95
CA GLY A 139 -4.90 -2.15 12.26
C GLY A 139 -5.81 -3.22 11.68
#